data_AF-A0A957F3N9-F1
#
_entry.id   AF-A0A957F3N9-F1
#
_cell.length_a   1.000
_cell.length_b   1.000
_cell.length_c   1.000
_cell.angle_alpha   90.00
_cell.angle_beta   90.00
_cell.angle_gamma   90.00
#
_symmetry.space_group_name_H-M   'P 1'
#
loop_
_entity.id
_entity.type
_entity.pdbx_description
1 polymer ?
#
loop_
_entity_poly.entity_id
_entity_poly.type
_entity_poly.pdbx_seq_one_letter_code
_entity_poly.pdbx_strand_id
1 'polypeptide(L)'
;MSTHPPTPLSDSTCAVLRAVIAYKQAHDGNAPAVDDLMTAVSLAKSTVWYHVQVLLANGLLQRVPGNSRNLAVVGGRWEWAAPRPYPPGRLGDVLRCIVAHKRAHDGTAPGHRDIAVCLQVVYTGGIREYLDALVEADYITTPYTMDRHIIVHGGAWHHTPPPQLAALCPDPRSGQLAIPL
;
A
#
# COMPACT_ATOMS: atom_id res chain seq x y z
N MET A 1 -20.76 -2.51 -27.92
CA MET A 1 -19.65 -2.19 -27.00
C MET A 1 -18.40 -2.10 -27.87
N SER A 2 -17.93 -0.90 -28.21
CA SER A 2 -16.78 -0.74 -29.09
C SER A 2 -15.52 -1.20 -28.37
N THR A 3 -14.97 -2.33 -28.79
CA THR A 3 -13.73 -2.91 -28.29
C THR A 3 -12.54 -2.20 -28.94
N HIS A 4 -12.31 -0.94 -28.58
CA HIS A 4 -11.02 -0.33 -28.89
C HIS A 4 -9.97 -0.96 -27.98
N PRO A 5 -8.83 -1.43 -28.54
CA PRO A 5 -7.73 -1.92 -27.71
C PRO A 5 -7.27 -0.77 -26.79
N PRO A 6 -6.93 -1.05 -25.53
CA PRO A 6 -6.49 -0.02 -24.61
C PRO A 6 -5.16 0.56 -25.11
N THR A 7 -5.04 1.89 -25.10
CA THR A 7 -3.82 2.59 -25.51
C THR A 7 -2.66 2.22 -24.56
N PRO A 8 -1.49 1.80 -25.07
CA PRO A 8 -0.32 1.55 -24.24
C PRO A 8 0.04 2.76 -23.37
N LEU A 9 0.48 2.51 -22.14
CA LEU A 9 0.90 3.58 -21.24
C LEU A 9 2.33 4.04 -21.58
N SER A 10 2.65 5.28 -21.26
CA SER A 10 4.03 5.78 -21.38
C SER A 10 4.96 5.07 -20.39
N ASP A 11 6.25 4.99 -20.74
CA ASP A 11 7.29 4.41 -19.87
C ASP A 11 7.32 5.07 -18.49
N SER A 12 7.15 6.40 -18.42
CA SER A 12 7.09 7.14 -17.16
C SER A 12 5.87 6.77 -16.32
N THR A 13 4.70 6.55 -16.94
CA THR A 13 3.50 6.07 -16.24
C THR A 13 3.76 4.68 -15.65
N CYS A 14 4.37 3.79 -16.42
CA CYS A 14 4.72 2.44 -15.95
C CYS A 14 5.80 2.46 -14.86
N ALA A 15 6.78 3.37 -14.94
CA ALA A 15 7.78 3.58 -13.90
C ALA A 15 7.14 4.02 -12.58
N VAL A 16 6.19 4.97 -12.61
CA VAL A 16 5.45 5.41 -11.43
C VAL A 16 4.66 4.26 -10.81
N LEU A 17 3.96 3.45 -11.62
CA LEU A 17 3.23 2.28 -11.09
C LEU A 17 4.18 1.26 -10.43
N ARG A 18 5.31 0.94 -11.07
CA ARG A 18 6.33 0.07 -10.49
C ARG A 18 6.88 0.62 -9.18
N ALA A 19 7.10 1.94 -9.09
CA ALA A 19 7.56 2.59 -7.87
C ALA A 19 6.52 2.47 -6.73
N VAL A 20 5.23 2.62 -7.02
CA VAL A 20 4.15 2.41 -6.03
C VAL A 20 4.14 0.96 -5.52
N ILE A 21 4.21 -0.01 -6.43
CA ILE A 21 4.23 -1.45 -6.11
C ILE A 21 5.46 -1.77 -5.24
N ALA A 22 6.64 -1.36 -5.66
CA ALA A 22 7.88 -1.60 -4.94
C ALA A 22 7.86 -0.96 -3.54
N TYR A 23 7.34 0.27 -3.44
CA TYR A 23 7.21 0.94 -2.15
C TYR A 23 6.27 0.17 -1.21
N LYS A 24 5.10 -0.25 -1.68
CA LYS A 24 4.14 -1.04 -0.89
C LYS A 24 4.75 -2.36 -0.43
N GLN A 25 5.48 -3.06 -1.29
CA GLN A 25 6.18 -4.29 -0.92
C GLN A 25 7.21 -4.04 0.19
N ALA A 26 7.97 -2.94 0.10
CA ALA A 26 8.99 -2.59 1.09
C ALA A 26 8.42 -2.04 2.41
N HIS A 27 7.22 -1.45 2.40
CA HIS A 27 6.64 -0.73 3.53
C HIS A 27 5.32 -1.35 4.03
N ASP A 28 5.19 -2.68 3.95
CA ASP A 28 4.06 -3.42 4.51
C ASP A 28 2.70 -2.91 4.01
N GLY A 29 2.63 -2.61 2.71
CA GLY A 29 1.44 -2.15 2.00
C GLY A 29 1.08 -0.68 2.18
N ASN A 30 1.86 0.10 2.95
CA ASN A 30 1.66 1.54 3.07
C ASN A 30 1.84 2.24 1.71
N ALA A 31 1.05 3.27 1.48
CA ALA A 31 1.12 4.05 0.24
C ALA A 31 2.28 5.07 0.30
N PRO A 32 3.06 5.24 -0.77
CA PRO A 32 4.11 6.24 -0.83
C PRO A 32 3.55 7.67 -0.78
N ALA A 33 4.30 8.59 -0.21
CA ALA A 33 4.09 10.01 -0.44
C ALA A 33 4.48 10.38 -1.88
N VAL A 34 3.99 11.53 -2.36
CA VAL A 34 4.37 12.02 -3.70
C VAL A 34 5.87 12.28 -3.78
N ASP A 35 6.48 12.75 -2.70
CA ASP A 35 7.92 13.05 -2.65
C ASP A 35 8.77 11.75 -2.69
N ASP A 36 8.28 10.64 -2.15
CA ASP A 36 8.90 9.31 -2.30
C ASP A 36 8.90 8.89 -3.77
N LEU A 37 7.77 9.09 -4.47
CA LEU A 37 7.64 8.78 -5.89
C LEU A 37 8.54 9.67 -6.74
N MET A 38 8.60 10.98 -6.47
CA MET A 38 9.49 11.91 -7.17
C MET A 38 10.93 11.44 -7.11
N THR A 39 11.39 11.05 -5.92
CA THR A 39 12.73 10.50 -5.69
C THR A 39 12.93 9.20 -6.46
N ALA A 40 11.98 8.28 -6.36
CA ALA A 40 12.07 6.94 -6.96
C ALA A 40 12.12 6.96 -8.49
N VAL A 41 11.42 7.88 -9.15
CA VAL A 41 11.36 7.96 -10.62
C VAL A 41 12.06 9.17 -11.23
N SER A 42 12.70 10.01 -10.41
CA SER A 42 13.37 11.25 -10.86
C SER A 42 12.47 12.18 -11.68
N LEU A 43 11.21 12.32 -11.29
CA LEU A 43 10.23 13.18 -11.96
C LEU A 43 9.80 14.34 -11.06
N ALA A 44 9.40 15.44 -11.69
CA ALA A 44 8.79 16.57 -10.99
C ALA A 44 7.44 16.18 -10.37
N LYS A 45 7.07 16.88 -9.28
CA LYS A 45 5.84 16.64 -8.52
C LYS A 45 4.57 16.62 -9.38
N SER A 46 4.42 17.62 -10.26
CA SER A 46 3.27 17.75 -11.16
C SER A 46 3.21 16.59 -12.16
N THR A 47 4.36 16.15 -12.66
CA THR A 47 4.49 15.01 -13.58
C THR A 47 4.10 13.70 -12.89
N VAL A 48 4.57 13.46 -11.66
CA VAL A 48 4.15 12.30 -10.85
C VAL A 48 2.64 12.31 -10.65
N TRP A 49 2.07 13.46 -10.26
CA TRP A 49 0.62 13.60 -10.09
C TRP A 49 -0.14 13.29 -11.37
N TYR A 50 0.30 13.80 -12.51
CA TYR A 50 -0.28 13.49 -13.82
C TYR A 50 -0.30 11.97 -14.06
N HIS A 51 0.83 11.28 -13.90
CA HIS A 51 0.90 9.83 -14.09
C HIS A 51 0.02 9.06 -13.11
N VAL A 52 -0.09 9.49 -11.85
CA VAL A 52 -1.02 8.89 -10.87
C VAL A 52 -2.47 9.04 -11.35
N GLN A 53 -2.87 10.20 -11.88
CA GLN A 53 -4.22 10.39 -12.43
C GLN A 53 -4.48 9.52 -13.65
N VAL A 54 -3.48 9.36 -14.53
CA VAL A 54 -3.56 8.43 -15.67
C VAL A 54 -3.75 6.98 -15.18
N LEU A 55 -3.02 6.56 -14.15
CA LEU A 55 -3.16 5.22 -13.57
C LEU A 55 -4.52 4.98 -12.90
N LEU A 56 -5.08 6.01 -12.24
CA LEU A 56 -6.44 5.98 -11.70
C LEU A 56 -7.49 5.86 -12.82
N ALA A 57 -7.35 6.65 -13.88
CA ALA A 57 -8.26 6.63 -15.03
C ALA A 57 -8.24 5.30 -15.79
N ASN A 58 -7.10 4.60 -15.79
CA ASN A 58 -6.94 3.27 -16.40
C ASN A 58 -7.27 2.11 -15.43
N GLY A 59 -7.75 2.40 -14.21
CA GLY A 59 -8.12 1.37 -13.24
C GLY A 59 -6.96 0.49 -12.79
N LEU A 60 -5.72 1.01 -12.81
CA LEU A 60 -4.54 0.31 -12.28
C LEU A 60 -4.25 0.73 -10.84
N LEU A 61 -4.68 1.93 -10.46
CA LEU A 61 -4.76 2.41 -9.08
C LEU A 61 -6.20 2.72 -8.72
N GLN A 62 -6.50 2.71 -7.43
CA GLN A 62 -7.77 3.16 -6.87
C GLN A 62 -7.53 4.07 -5.67
N ARG A 63 -8.43 5.04 -5.45
CA ARG A 63 -8.41 5.84 -4.21
C ARG A 63 -9.14 5.06 -3.13
N VAL A 64 -8.49 4.90 -1.97
CA VAL A 64 -9.14 4.32 -0.79
C VAL A 64 -9.80 5.45 0.00
N PRO A 65 -11.08 5.32 0.39
CA PRO A 65 -11.74 6.32 1.23
C PRO A 65 -11.03 6.50 2.58
N GLY A 66 -11.16 7.68 3.16
CA GLY A 66 -10.58 8.02 4.47
C GLY A 66 -9.26 8.79 4.42
N ASN A 67 -8.46 8.67 3.35
CA ASN A 67 -7.23 9.45 3.21
C ASN A 67 -6.86 9.70 1.73
N SER A 68 -6.63 10.96 1.38
CA SER A 68 -6.28 11.38 0.02
C SER A 68 -4.97 10.80 -0.51
N ARG A 69 -4.10 10.33 0.38
CA ARG A 69 -2.82 9.67 0.07
C ARG A 69 -2.94 8.16 -0.15
N ASN A 70 -4.06 7.53 0.20
CA ASN A 70 -4.19 6.09 0.11
C ASN A 70 -4.49 5.67 -1.34
N LEU A 71 -3.47 5.12 -1.99
CA LEU A 71 -3.57 4.49 -3.30
C LEU A 71 -3.59 2.98 -3.09
N ALA A 72 -4.64 2.31 -3.57
CA ALA A 72 -4.67 0.87 -3.71
C ALA A 72 -4.18 0.47 -5.09
N VAL A 73 -3.36 -0.58 -5.19
CA VAL A 73 -2.95 -1.13 -6.48
C VAL A 73 -3.90 -2.25 -6.87
N VAL A 74 -4.42 -2.23 -8.10
CA VAL A 74 -5.28 -3.32 -8.58
C VAL A 74 -4.49 -4.62 -8.72
N GLY A 75 -5.02 -5.70 -8.14
CA GLY A 75 -4.31 -6.97 -7.97
C GLY A 75 -3.38 -7.01 -6.75
N GLY A 76 -3.32 -5.91 -5.99
CA GLY A 76 -2.66 -5.81 -4.70
C GLY A 76 -3.50 -6.42 -3.59
N ARG A 77 -2.83 -7.06 -2.62
CA ARG A 77 -3.46 -7.48 -1.37
C ARG A 77 -2.45 -7.57 -0.26
N TRP A 78 -2.91 -7.30 0.96
CA TRP A 78 -2.12 -7.47 2.15
C TRP A 78 -2.51 -8.76 2.88
N GLU A 79 -1.52 -9.54 3.30
CA GLU A 79 -1.70 -10.78 4.03
C GLU A 79 -0.87 -10.78 5.31
N TRP A 80 -1.39 -11.42 6.35
CA TRP A 80 -0.63 -11.68 7.57
C TRP A 80 -0.19 -13.14 7.50
N ALA A 81 1.04 -13.36 7.05
CA ALA A 81 1.57 -14.68 6.70
C ALA A 81 2.00 -15.48 7.94
N ALA A 82 2.25 -14.80 9.06
CA ALA A 82 2.67 -15.46 10.29
C ALA A 82 1.46 -15.85 11.17
N PRO A 83 1.28 -17.13 11.53
CA PRO A 83 0.27 -17.57 12.49
C PRO A 83 0.72 -17.25 13.92
N ARG A 84 1.20 -16.03 14.17
CA ARG A 84 1.47 -15.59 15.54
C ARG A 84 0.10 -15.47 16.23
N PRO A 85 -0.11 -16.12 17.38
CA PRO A 85 -1.36 -15.95 18.10
C PRO A 85 -1.53 -14.47 18.44
N TYR A 86 -2.77 -13.96 18.33
CA TYR A 86 -3.06 -12.63 18.84
C TYR A 86 -2.76 -12.58 20.35
N PRO A 87 -2.25 -11.46 20.88
CA PRO A 87 -2.13 -11.30 22.32
C PRO A 87 -3.52 -11.39 22.98
N PRO A 88 -3.62 -11.78 24.25
CA PRO A 88 -4.91 -11.88 24.92
C PRO A 88 -5.55 -10.51 25.19
N GLY A 89 -6.86 -10.53 25.44
CA GLY A 89 -7.61 -9.36 25.87
C GLY A 89 -7.63 -8.21 24.85
N ARG A 90 -7.65 -6.98 25.36
CA ARG A 90 -7.79 -5.76 24.55
C ARG A 90 -6.63 -5.51 23.59
N LEU A 91 -5.43 -5.93 23.96
CA LEU A 91 -4.27 -5.84 23.08
C LEU A 91 -4.48 -6.66 21.79
N GLY A 92 -5.07 -7.85 21.92
CA GLY A 92 -5.42 -8.70 20.78
C GLY A 92 -6.52 -8.12 19.89
N ASP A 93 -7.52 -7.48 20.50
CA ASP A 93 -8.59 -6.81 19.76
C ASP A 93 -8.05 -5.65 18.91
N VAL A 94 -7.12 -4.87 19.46
CA VAL A 94 -6.44 -3.77 18.75
C VAL A 94 -5.66 -4.32 17.55
N LEU A 95 -4.85 -5.38 17.76
CA LEU A 95 -4.12 -5.98 16.65
C LEU A 95 -5.04 -6.60 15.60
N ARG A 96 -6.12 -7.28 16.00
CA ARG A 96 -7.16 -7.79 15.07
C ARG A 96 -7.75 -6.67 14.24
N CYS A 97 -8.04 -5.53 14.86
CA CYS A 97 -8.55 -4.37 14.16
C CYS A 97 -7.56 -3.84 13.13
N ILE A 98 -6.27 -3.71 13.49
CA ILE A 98 -5.21 -3.27 12.56
C ILE A 98 -5.10 -4.23 11.38
N VAL A 99 -4.99 -5.54 11.64
CA VAL A 99 -4.89 -6.59 10.61
C VAL A 99 -6.11 -6.57 9.69
N ALA A 100 -7.32 -6.49 10.24
CA ALA A 100 -8.56 -6.42 9.46
C ALA A 100 -8.61 -5.16 8.59
N HIS A 101 -8.21 -4.01 9.14
CA HIS A 101 -8.16 -2.75 8.40
C HIS A 101 -7.14 -2.82 7.26
N LYS A 102 -5.93 -3.30 7.51
CA LYS A 102 -4.90 -3.46 6.46
C LYS A 102 -5.39 -4.38 5.34
N ARG A 103 -6.08 -5.49 5.67
CA ARG A 103 -6.70 -6.36 4.65
C ARG A 103 -7.77 -5.64 3.82
N ALA A 104 -8.63 -4.84 4.47
CA ALA A 104 -9.71 -4.12 3.80
C ALA A 104 -9.21 -2.92 2.95
N HIS A 105 -8.06 -2.34 3.29
CA HIS A 105 -7.56 -1.08 2.73
C HIS A 105 -6.21 -1.23 2.03
N ASP A 106 -5.98 -2.38 1.38
CA ASP A 106 -4.80 -2.66 0.56
C ASP A 106 -3.46 -2.40 1.29
N GLY A 107 -3.38 -2.86 2.53
CA GLY A 107 -2.20 -2.74 3.40
C GLY A 107 -2.03 -1.37 4.05
N THR A 108 -2.94 -0.43 3.82
CA THR A 108 -2.88 0.86 4.52
C THR A 108 -3.16 0.66 6.01
N ALA A 109 -2.31 1.22 6.86
CA ALA A 109 -2.53 1.24 8.30
C ALA A 109 -3.71 2.15 8.72
N PRO A 110 -4.49 1.76 9.74
CA PRO A 110 -5.50 2.64 10.34
C PRO A 110 -4.86 3.77 11.15
N GLY A 111 -5.56 4.90 11.25
CA GLY A 111 -5.26 5.91 12.27
C GLY A 111 -5.88 5.56 13.63
N HIS A 112 -5.50 6.27 14.69
CA HIS A 112 -6.05 6.01 16.03
C HIS A 112 -7.59 6.10 16.09
N ARG A 113 -8.18 7.02 15.32
CA ARG A 113 -9.64 7.17 15.22
C ARG A 113 -10.29 5.94 14.60
N ASP A 114 -9.69 5.38 13.55
CA ASP A 114 -10.22 4.18 12.88
C ASP A 114 -10.20 2.98 13.83
N ILE A 115 -9.12 2.84 14.62
CA ILE A 115 -9.01 1.81 15.66
C ILE A 115 -10.10 2.01 16.73
N ALA A 116 -10.31 3.24 17.20
CA ALA A 116 -11.34 3.53 18.21
C ALA A 116 -12.76 3.22 17.70
N VAL A 117 -13.08 3.59 16.45
CA VAL A 117 -14.37 3.28 15.81
C VAL A 117 -14.56 1.77 15.68
N CYS A 118 -13.54 1.06 15.21
CA CYS A 118 -13.53 -0.39 15.04
C CYS A 118 -13.75 -1.14 16.37
N LEU A 119 -13.17 -0.63 17.46
CA LEU A 119 -13.34 -1.18 18.81
C LEU A 119 -14.61 -0.69 19.53
N GLN A 120 -15.39 0.21 18.90
CA GLN A 120 -16.57 0.86 19.48
C GLN A 120 -16.28 1.53 20.83
N VAL A 121 -15.12 2.18 20.95
CA VAL A 121 -14.68 2.88 22.17
C VAL A 121 -14.62 4.38 21.92
N VAL A 122 -14.82 5.17 22.98
CA VAL A 122 -14.61 6.63 22.92
C VAL A 122 -13.12 6.88 22.70
N TYR A 123 -12.79 7.81 21.79
CA TYR A 123 -11.42 8.24 21.55
C TYR A 123 -10.88 9.02 22.77
N THR A 124 -10.35 8.31 23.77
CA THR A 124 -9.90 8.87 25.05
C THR A 124 -8.38 8.84 25.25
N GLY A 125 -7.60 8.63 24.19
CA GLY A 125 -6.13 8.57 24.27
C GLY A 125 -5.54 7.19 24.61
N GLY A 126 -6.34 6.27 25.15
CA GLY A 126 -5.89 4.92 25.51
C GLY A 126 -5.44 4.04 24.32
N ILE A 127 -5.77 4.40 23.08
CA ILE A 127 -5.28 3.68 21.88
C ILE A 127 -3.75 3.70 21.82
N ARG A 128 -3.12 4.81 22.22
CA ARG A 128 -1.65 4.94 22.21
C ARG A 128 -1.00 3.90 23.11
N GLU A 129 -1.52 3.71 24.32
CA GLU A 129 -1.00 2.73 25.29
C GLU A 129 -1.04 1.30 24.74
N TYR A 130 -2.11 0.94 24.02
CA TYR A 130 -2.18 -0.36 23.35
C TYR A 130 -1.20 -0.48 22.18
N LEU A 131 -0.96 0.59 21.42
CA LEU A 131 0.03 0.57 20.34
C LEU A 131 1.45 0.45 20.90
N ASP A 132 1.78 1.19 21.97
CA ASP A 132 3.05 1.08 22.68
C ASP A 132 3.25 -0.35 23.20
N ALA A 133 2.23 -0.95 23.81
CA ALA A 133 2.28 -2.35 24.26
C ALA A 133 2.43 -3.36 23.10
N LEU A 134 1.86 -3.10 21.92
CA LEU A 134 2.07 -3.94 20.73
C LEU A 134 3.50 -3.81 20.17
N VAL A 135 4.11 -2.63 20.27
CA VAL A 135 5.52 -2.41 19.92
C VAL A 135 6.43 -3.15 20.90
N GLU A 136 6.21 -3.00 22.20
CA GLU A 136 6.98 -3.71 23.24
C GLU A 136 6.87 -5.23 23.10
N ALA A 137 5.68 -5.72 22.72
CA ALA A 137 5.45 -7.13 22.46
C ALA A 137 5.88 -7.59 21.06
N ASP A 138 6.55 -6.76 20.27
CA ASP A 138 7.10 -7.06 18.94
C ASP A 138 6.04 -7.48 17.89
N TYR A 139 4.80 -7.01 18.01
CA TYR A 139 3.76 -7.28 17.01
C TYR A 139 3.73 -6.25 15.89
N ILE A 140 4.13 -5.02 16.19
CA ILE A 140 4.13 -3.92 15.23
C ILE A 140 5.36 -3.04 15.41
N THR A 141 5.67 -2.27 14.37
CA THR A 141 6.53 -1.09 14.46
C THR A 141 5.69 0.14 14.10
N THR A 142 5.81 1.20 14.92
CA THR A 142 5.22 2.51 14.70
C THR A 142 6.33 3.56 14.72
N PRO A 143 6.76 4.10 13.56
CA PRO A 143 7.64 5.25 13.57
C PRO A 143 6.79 6.45 13.98
N TYR A 144 6.72 6.74 15.29
CA TYR A 144 5.92 7.82 15.86
C TYR A 144 6.26 9.21 15.31
N THR A 145 7.36 9.34 14.57
CA THR A 145 7.75 10.55 13.82
C THR A 145 6.96 10.76 12.53
N MET A 146 6.34 9.71 11.98
CA MET A 146 5.54 9.78 10.77
C MET A 146 4.14 9.25 11.04
N ASP A 147 3.23 10.21 11.19
CA ASP A 147 1.80 10.01 11.27
C ASP A 147 1.37 9.00 10.19
N ARG A 148 0.98 7.78 10.60
CA ARG A 148 0.25 6.73 9.84
C ARG A 148 1.01 5.53 9.28
N HIS A 149 2.24 5.23 9.70
CA HIS A 149 2.89 3.97 9.27
C HIS A 149 2.84 2.94 10.39
N ILE A 150 1.84 2.06 10.40
CA ILE A 150 1.87 0.85 11.25
C ILE A 150 2.37 -0.30 10.38
N ILE A 151 3.53 -0.84 10.72
CA ILE A 151 4.07 -2.07 10.12
C ILE A 151 3.70 -3.23 11.04
N VAL A 152 3.00 -4.24 10.55
CA VAL A 152 2.66 -5.42 11.33
C VAL A 152 3.71 -6.50 11.08
N HIS A 153 4.35 -6.98 12.13
CA HIS A 153 5.37 -8.02 12.00
C HIS A 153 4.73 -9.34 11.54
N GLY A 154 5.35 -9.96 10.53
CA GLY A 154 4.77 -11.11 9.81
C GLY A 154 3.69 -10.75 8.79
N GLY A 155 3.41 -9.46 8.60
CA GLY A 155 2.62 -8.90 7.52
C GLY A 155 3.43 -8.79 6.23
N ALA A 156 2.77 -9.00 5.09
CA ALA A 156 3.36 -8.78 3.79
C ALA A 156 2.31 -8.31 2.79
N TRP A 157 2.73 -7.40 1.91
CA TRP A 157 1.92 -6.98 0.78
C TRP A 157 2.37 -7.70 -0.49
N HIS A 158 1.41 -8.23 -1.24
CA HIS A 158 1.63 -9.00 -2.44
C HIS A 158 0.92 -8.34 -3.62
N HIS A 159 1.56 -8.37 -4.78
CA HIS A 159 0.95 -7.97 -6.05
C HIS A 159 0.86 -9.17 -6.97
N THR A 160 -0.34 -9.44 -7.46
CA THR A 160 -0.52 -10.32 -8.61
C THR A 160 -0.99 -9.45 -9.76
N PRO A 161 -0.12 -9.13 -10.75
CA PRO A 161 -0.45 -8.19 -11.80
C PRO A 161 -1.64 -8.72 -12.62
N PRO A 162 -2.66 -7.89 -12.91
CA PRO A 162 -3.76 -8.32 -13.75
C PRO A 162 -3.25 -8.57 -15.18
N PRO A 163 -3.86 -9.47 -15.96
CA PRO A 163 -3.40 -9.80 -17.33
C PRO A 163 -3.22 -8.56 -18.23
N GLN A 164 -4.11 -7.58 -18.07
CA GLN A 164 -4.07 -6.31 -18.80
C GLN A 164 -2.82 -5.45 -18.51
N LEU A 165 -2.18 -5.61 -17.35
CA LEU A 165 -1.02 -4.81 -16.99
C LEU A 165 0.19 -5.13 -17.89
N ALA A 166 0.37 -6.40 -18.26
CA ALA A 166 1.47 -6.80 -19.15
C ALA A 166 1.34 -6.17 -20.54
N ALA A 167 0.10 -5.97 -21.02
CA ALA A 167 -0.18 -5.31 -22.29
C ALA A 167 0.02 -3.78 -22.22
N LEU A 168 -0.29 -3.19 -21.07
CA LEU A 168 -0.22 -1.74 -20.85
C LEU A 168 1.18 -1.24 -20.49
N CYS A 169 1.95 -2.06 -19.78
CA CYS A 169 3.27 -1.75 -19.24
C CYS A 169 4.23 -2.91 -19.49
N PRO A 170 4.75 -3.06 -20.73
CA PRO A 170 5.74 -4.08 -21.02
C PRO A 170 6.99 -3.88 -20.15
N ASP A 171 7.59 -4.98 -19.72
CA ASP A 171 8.87 -4.92 -19.02
C ASP A 171 9.96 -4.44 -20.01
N PRO A 172 10.65 -3.31 -19.75
CA PRO A 172 11.68 -2.80 -20.65
C PRO A 172 12.82 -3.81 -20.87
N ARG A 173 12.98 -4.81 -19.99
CA ARG A 173 13.97 -5.88 -20.13
C ARG A 173 13.55 -7.00 -21.08
N SER A 174 12.25 -7.15 -21.36
CA SER A 174 11.74 -8.22 -22.23
C SER A 174 12.14 -8.04 -23.70
N GLY A 175 12.61 -6.85 -24.09
CA GLY A 175 13.07 -6.53 -25.45
C GLY A 175 14.59 -6.62 -25.65
N GLN A 176 15.39 -6.84 -24.60
CA GLN A 176 16.82 -7.12 -24.76
C GLN A 176 16.98 -8.58 -25.20
N LEU A 177 16.83 -8.82 -26.51
CA LEU A 177 17.35 -10.01 -27.16
C LEU A 177 18.80 -10.17 -26.71
N ALA A 178 19.10 -11.32 -26.09
CA ALA A 178 20.45 -11.67 -25.67
C ALA A 178 21.39 -11.43 -26.85
N ILE A 179 22.26 -10.43 -26.74
CA ILE A 179 23.36 -10.24 -27.69
C ILE A 179 24.27 -11.45 -27.45
N PRO A 180 24.40 -12.38 -28.41
CA PRO A 180 25.34 -13.48 -28.23
C PRO A 180 26.75 -12.90 -28.09
N LEU A 181 27.45 -13.34 -27.03
CA LEU A 181 28.88 -13.08 -26.82
C LEU A 181 29.73 -13.79 -27.87
#